data_AF-A0A9D2D349-F1
#
_entry.id   AF-A0A9D2D349-F1
#
_cell.length_a   1.000
_cell.length_b   1.000
_cell.length_c   1.000
_cell.angle_alpha   90.00
_cell.angle_beta   90.00
_cell.angle_gamma   90.00
#
_symmetry.space_group_name_H-M   'P 1'
#
loop_
_entity.id
_entity.type
_entity.pdbx_description
1 polymer ?
#
loop_
_entity_poly.entity_id
_entity_poly.type
_entity_poly.pdbx_seq_one_letter_code
_entity_poly.pdbx_strand_id
1 'polypeptide(L)'
;MDQKKIGAFLKTLRKEKNITQEALGETLHVSGRTVSRWETGSNMPDISLLVELAEFYQVSISEIIDGERKREEMTQETKDTAVKMAMYSKNEIYAEKRKIISAALMVFGAAILISAFAVFPNESSWGSIYGAAGGGILTAGFYLRIKFVLAARKWRILCTACCIGALFGFFTVSDYVAVSQFHQVPRFSYEKSYGEDRIEHKTLFYTVIQKYPGTARESIEIEK
;
A
#
# COMPACT_ATOMS: atom_id res chain seq x y z
N MET A 1 -28.26 44.97 -21.14
CA MET A 1 -27.46 45.16 -19.91
C MET A 1 -28.36 45.77 -18.86
N ASP A 2 -28.63 45.05 -17.77
CA ASP A 2 -29.48 45.55 -16.69
C ASP A 2 -28.60 46.21 -15.61
N GLN A 3 -28.51 47.54 -15.64
CA GLN A 3 -27.66 48.30 -14.71
C GLN A 3 -28.10 48.15 -13.25
N LYS A 4 -29.39 47.90 -12.98
CA LYS A 4 -29.86 47.66 -11.61
C LYS A 4 -29.40 46.29 -11.11
N LYS A 5 -29.45 45.27 -11.97
CA LYS A 5 -28.94 43.93 -11.64
C LYS A 5 -27.44 43.98 -11.34
N ILE A 6 -26.67 44.66 -12.19
CA ILE A 6 -25.22 44.83 -12.01
C ILE A 6 -24.90 45.60 -10.72
N GLY A 7 -25.58 46.71 -10.46
CA GLY A 7 -25.39 47.49 -9.24
C GLY A 7 -25.70 46.69 -7.97
N ALA A 8 -26.78 45.90 -7.98
CA ALA A 8 -27.12 45.01 -6.88
C ALA A 8 -26.06 43.91 -6.66
N PHE A 9 -25.46 43.40 -7.74
CA PHE A 9 -24.37 42.43 -7.67
C PHE A 9 -23.09 43.05 -7.09
N LEU A 10 -22.69 44.23 -7.56
CA LEU A 10 -21.55 44.98 -7.00
C LEU A 10 -21.73 45.26 -5.50
N LYS A 11 -22.95 45.62 -5.08
CA LYS A 11 -23.29 45.81 -3.67
C LYS A 11 -23.17 44.51 -2.86
N THR A 12 -23.54 43.38 -3.45
CA THR A 12 -23.39 42.06 -2.83
C THR A 12 -21.91 41.74 -2.63
N LEU A 13 -21.09 41.86 -3.67
CA LEU A 13 -19.65 41.64 -3.62
C LEU A 13 -18.96 42.54 -2.58
N ARG A 14 -19.33 43.83 -2.51
CA ARG A 14 -18.80 44.75 -1.51
C ARG A 14 -19.13 44.30 -0.09
N LYS A 15 -20.37 43.85 0.14
CA LYS A 15 -20.81 43.33 1.44
C LYS A 15 -20.14 42.02 1.81
N GLU A 16 -19.89 41.11 0.87
CA GLU A 16 -19.15 39.87 1.11
C GLU A 16 -17.72 40.14 1.62
N LYS A 17 -17.09 41.23 1.15
CA LYS A 17 -15.80 41.70 1.65
C LYS A 17 -15.88 42.53 2.94
N ASN A 18 -17.07 42.82 3.47
CA ASN A 18 -17.29 43.60 4.69
C ASN A 18 -16.67 45.02 4.69
N ILE A 19 -16.67 45.71 3.54
CA ILE A 19 -16.14 47.08 3.41
C ILE A 19 -17.25 48.11 3.14
N THR A 20 -17.01 49.38 3.45
CA THR A 20 -17.95 50.49 3.18
C THR A 20 -17.83 50.99 1.74
N GLN A 21 -18.78 51.82 1.28
CA GLN A 21 -18.72 52.44 -0.05
C GLN A 21 -17.53 53.41 -0.15
N GLU A 22 -17.20 54.07 0.96
CA GLU A 22 -16.07 54.98 1.11
C GLU A 22 -14.74 54.21 0.98
N ALA A 23 -14.60 53.08 1.67
CA ALA A 23 -13.40 52.25 1.60
C ALA A 23 -13.18 51.66 0.19
N LEU A 24 -14.26 51.25 -0.50
CA LEU A 24 -14.16 50.81 -1.89
C LEU A 24 -13.77 51.98 -2.81
N GLY A 25 -14.32 53.16 -2.57
CA GLY A 25 -13.98 54.37 -3.31
C GLY A 25 -12.51 54.73 -3.18
N GLU A 26 -11.98 54.72 -1.95
CA GLU A 26 -10.55 54.94 -1.68
C GLU A 26 -9.66 53.95 -2.41
N THR A 27 -10.05 52.66 -2.43
CA THR A 27 -9.31 51.59 -3.10
C THR A 27 -9.23 51.80 -4.62
N LEU A 28 -10.31 52.29 -5.23
CA LEU A 28 -10.43 52.50 -6.67
C LEU A 28 -10.17 53.95 -7.08
N HIS A 29 -9.65 54.78 -6.17
CA HIS A 29 -9.39 56.21 -6.39
C HIS A 29 -10.61 57.01 -6.91
N VAL A 30 -11.82 56.65 -6.45
CA VAL A 30 -13.08 57.34 -6.74
C VAL A 30 -13.81 57.75 -5.45
N SER A 31 -14.80 58.64 -5.55
CA SER A 31 -15.62 58.98 -4.39
C SER A 31 -16.56 57.84 -4.00
N GLY A 32 -16.86 57.67 -2.70
CA GLY A 32 -17.91 56.74 -2.24
C GLY A 32 -19.29 57.04 -2.82
N ARG A 33 -19.55 58.30 -3.20
CA ARG A 33 -20.75 58.70 -3.95
C ARG A 33 -20.80 58.10 -5.35
N THR A 34 -19.65 57.95 -6.01
CA THR A 34 -19.52 57.28 -7.30
C THR A 34 -19.87 55.80 -7.15
N VAL A 35 -19.30 55.13 -6.14
CA VAL A 35 -19.64 53.74 -5.80
C VAL A 35 -21.13 53.57 -5.53
N SER A 36 -21.72 54.48 -4.76
CA SER A 36 -23.16 54.47 -4.47
C SER A 36 -24.01 54.50 -5.74
N ARG A 37 -23.64 55.35 -6.71
CA ARG A 37 -24.32 55.44 -8.02
C ARG A 37 -24.18 54.17 -8.86
N TRP A 38 -23.06 53.45 -8.74
CA TRP A 38 -22.90 52.14 -9.37
C TRP A 38 -23.83 51.12 -8.73
N GLU A 39 -23.84 51.05 -7.40
CA GLU A 39 -24.65 50.09 -6.64
C GLU A 39 -26.17 50.32 -6.80
N THR A 40 -26.60 51.56 -7.05
CA THR A 40 -28.01 51.89 -7.33
C THR A 40 -28.39 51.76 -8.80
N GLY A 41 -27.44 51.41 -9.68
CA GLY A 41 -27.65 51.32 -11.12
C GLY A 41 -27.93 52.67 -11.79
N SER A 42 -27.47 53.77 -11.18
CA SER A 42 -27.66 55.13 -11.70
C SER A 42 -26.58 55.53 -12.70
N ASN A 43 -25.39 54.93 -12.61
CA ASN A 43 -24.34 55.01 -13.64
C ASN A 43 -23.56 53.68 -13.66
N MET A 44 -22.76 53.46 -14.70
CA MET A 44 -21.84 52.33 -14.78
C MET A 44 -20.37 52.78 -14.62
N PRO A 45 -19.53 52.03 -13.88
CA PRO A 45 -18.08 52.17 -13.95
C PRO A 45 -17.59 52.05 -15.40
N ASP A 46 -16.52 52.77 -15.73
CA ASP A 46 -15.88 52.63 -17.03
C ASP A 46 -15.16 51.28 -17.16
N ILE A 47 -14.68 50.97 -18.38
CA ILE A 47 -14.03 49.69 -18.68
C ILE A 47 -12.78 49.49 -17.83
N SER A 48 -12.01 50.53 -17.54
CA SER A 48 -10.80 50.42 -16.72
C SER A 48 -11.14 50.05 -15.28
N LEU A 49 -12.12 50.74 -14.69
CA LEU A 49 -12.63 50.46 -13.34
C LEU A 49 -13.32 49.09 -13.25
N LEU A 50 -13.91 48.61 -14.33
CA LEU A 50 -14.47 47.25 -14.40
C LEU A 50 -13.38 46.17 -14.30
N VAL A 51 -12.20 46.38 -14.90
CA VAL A 51 -11.05 45.47 -14.76
C VAL A 51 -10.57 45.47 -13.30
N GLU A 52 -10.41 46.65 -12.70
CA GLU A 52 -10.00 46.80 -11.31
C GLU A 52 -11.00 46.16 -10.33
N LEU A 53 -12.30 46.33 -10.58
CA LEU A 53 -13.37 45.69 -9.80
C LEU A 53 -13.32 44.15 -9.94
N ALA A 54 -13.10 43.64 -11.15
CA ALA A 54 -13.01 42.20 -11.42
C ALA A 54 -11.84 41.56 -10.66
N GLU A 55 -10.66 42.19 -10.71
CA GLU A 55 -9.48 41.76 -9.95
C GLU A 55 -9.71 41.87 -8.44
N PHE A 56 -10.25 43.00 -7.99
CA PHE A 56 -10.51 43.24 -6.57
C PHE A 56 -11.47 42.19 -5.98
N TYR A 57 -12.54 41.85 -6.69
CA TYR A 57 -13.54 40.89 -6.23
C TYR A 57 -13.28 39.43 -6.63
N GLN A 58 -12.19 39.14 -7.36
CA GLN A 58 -11.88 37.81 -7.91
C GLN A 58 -13.05 37.21 -8.69
N VAL A 59 -13.63 38.01 -9.59
CA VAL A 59 -14.70 37.60 -10.51
C VAL A 59 -14.31 38.01 -11.92
N SER A 60 -14.90 37.39 -12.93
CA SER A 60 -14.72 37.83 -14.32
C SER A 60 -15.53 39.10 -14.61
N ILE A 61 -15.07 39.91 -15.57
CA ILE A 61 -15.83 41.09 -16.06
C ILE A 61 -17.21 40.66 -16.57
N SER A 62 -17.31 39.48 -17.20
CA SER A 62 -18.59 38.91 -17.62
C SER A 62 -19.57 38.71 -16.47
N GLU A 63 -19.12 38.24 -15.30
CA GLU A 63 -19.99 38.09 -14.13
C GLU A 63 -20.49 39.43 -13.60
N ILE A 64 -19.64 40.46 -13.64
CA ILE A 64 -20.05 41.82 -13.28
C ILE A 64 -21.12 42.32 -14.26
N ILE A 65 -20.92 42.16 -15.57
CA ILE A 65 -21.85 42.61 -16.61
C ILE A 65 -23.16 41.82 -16.59
N ASP A 66 -23.11 40.52 -16.32
CA ASP A 66 -24.28 39.64 -16.22
C ASP A 66 -25.03 39.84 -14.90
N GLY A 67 -24.40 40.51 -13.92
CA GLY A 67 -24.96 40.85 -12.61
C GLY A 67 -25.20 39.63 -11.73
N GLU A 68 -24.46 38.56 -11.95
CA GLU A 68 -24.54 37.32 -11.17
C GLU A 68 -23.22 36.56 -11.25
N ARG A 69 -22.88 35.87 -10.16
CA ARG A 69 -21.72 34.98 -10.15
C ARG A 69 -22.03 33.81 -11.07
N LYS A 70 -21.21 33.62 -12.10
CA LYS A 70 -21.22 32.40 -12.89
C LYS A 70 -20.57 31.38 -11.99
N ARG A 71 -21.40 30.51 -11.43
CA ARG A 71 -20.90 29.31 -10.80
C ARG A 71 -20.06 28.64 -11.88
N GLU A 72 -18.75 28.60 -11.72
CA GLU A 72 -17.93 27.60 -12.41
C GLU A 72 -18.43 26.26 -11.88
N GLU A 73 -19.54 25.79 -12.44
CA GLU A 73 -19.98 24.44 -12.23
C GLU A 73 -18.89 23.59 -12.83
N MET A 74 -18.02 23.06 -11.97
CA MET A 74 -17.11 21.99 -12.34
C MET A 74 -17.93 21.01 -13.16
N THR A 75 -17.64 20.95 -14.46
CA THR A 75 -18.37 20.10 -15.38
C THR A 75 -18.28 18.67 -14.87
N GLN A 76 -19.28 17.85 -15.20
CA GLN A 76 -19.26 16.45 -14.76
C GLN A 76 -17.96 15.76 -15.20
N GLU A 77 -17.41 16.13 -16.35
CA GLU A 77 -16.11 15.68 -16.84
C GLU A 77 -14.93 16.09 -15.93
N THR A 78 -14.91 17.33 -15.43
CA THR A 78 -13.87 17.79 -14.50
C THR A 78 -13.96 17.06 -13.16
N LYS A 79 -15.18 16.81 -12.66
CA LYS A 79 -15.41 15.98 -11.46
C LYS A 79 -14.94 14.56 -11.67
N ASP A 80 -15.33 13.93 -12.78
CA ASP A 80 -14.98 12.55 -13.11
C ASP A 80 -13.46 12.39 -13.28
N THR A 81 -12.80 13.41 -13.86
CA THR A 81 -11.34 13.44 -14.02
C THR A 81 -10.64 13.54 -12.67
N ALA A 82 -11.08 14.44 -11.79
CA ALA A 82 -10.53 14.56 -10.44
C ALA A 82 -10.72 13.27 -9.62
N VAL A 83 -11.89 12.62 -9.73
CA VAL A 83 -12.17 11.33 -9.07
C VAL A 83 -11.27 10.24 -9.62
N LYS A 84 -11.11 10.14 -10.95
CA LYS A 84 -10.19 9.18 -11.58
C LYS A 84 -8.76 9.39 -11.08
N MET A 85 -8.25 10.63 -11.10
CA MET A 85 -6.91 10.95 -10.61
C MET A 85 -6.72 10.53 -9.14
N ALA A 86 -7.70 10.82 -8.28
CA ALA A 86 -7.67 10.38 -6.88
C ALA A 86 -7.67 8.85 -6.73
N MET A 87 -8.45 8.14 -7.55
CA MET A 87 -8.47 6.67 -7.58
C MET A 87 -7.15 6.08 -8.07
N TYR A 88 -6.53 6.65 -9.11
CA TYR A 88 -5.22 6.23 -9.61
C TYR A 88 -4.14 6.39 -8.54
N SER A 89 -4.06 7.57 -7.92
CA SER A 89 -3.11 7.83 -6.83
C SER A 89 -3.29 6.84 -5.66
N LYS A 90 -4.54 6.58 -5.25
CA LYS A 90 -4.82 5.57 -4.21
C LYS A 90 -4.34 4.18 -4.63
N ASN A 91 -4.69 3.73 -5.83
CA ASN A 91 -4.31 2.40 -6.32
C ASN A 91 -2.80 2.21 -6.39
N GLU A 92 -2.06 3.24 -6.80
CA GLU A 92 -0.60 3.25 -6.82
C GLU A 92 -0.02 3.11 -5.41
N ILE A 93 -0.53 3.88 -4.43
CA ILE A 93 -0.14 3.75 -3.02
C ILE A 93 -0.43 2.35 -2.48
N TYR A 94 -1.60 1.78 -2.77
CA TYR A 94 -1.95 0.42 -2.34
C TYR A 94 -1.10 -0.66 -3.03
N ALA A 95 -0.65 -0.43 -4.26
CA ALA A 95 0.27 -1.32 -4.95
C ALA A 95 1.66 -1.29 -4.28
N GLU A 96 2.19 -0.11 -3.99
CA GLU A 96 3.46 0.05 -3.26
C GLU A 96 3.41 -0.56 -1.87
N LYS A 97 2.35 -0.30 -1.09
CA LYS A 97 2.16 -0.94 0.22
C LYS A 97 2.16 -2.46 0.14
N ARG A 98 1.50 -3.04 -0.86
CA ARG A 98 1.49 -4.50 -1.07
C ARG A 98 2.87 -5.05 -1.45
N LYS A 99 3.66 -4.31 -2.23
CA LYS A 99 5.06 -4.68 -2.53
C LYS A 99 5.89 -4.72 -1.24
N ILE A 100 5.77 -3.71 -0.38
CA ILE A 100 6.48 -3.65 0.90
C ILE A 100 6.06 -4.81 1.81
N ILE A 101 4.76 -5.06 1.96
CA ILE A 101 4.24 -6.19 2.75
C ILE A 101 4.79 -7.52 2.23
N SER A 102 4.80 -7.72 0.90
CA SER A 102 5.35 -8.95 0.31
C SER A 102 6.84 -9.14 0.63
N ALA A 103 7.63 -8.06 0.58
CA ALA A 103 9.04 -8.10 0.93
C ALA A 103 9.25 -8.39 2.42
N ALA A 104 8.49 -7.73 3.29
CA ALA A 104 8.55 -7.95 4.74
C ALA A 104 8.22 -9.39 5.11
N LEU A 105 7.19 -10.00 4.50
CA LEU A 105 6.86 -11.41 4.71
C LEU A 105 7.97 -12.34 4.25
N MET A 106 8.59 -12.09 3.10
CA MET A 106 9.72 -12.92 2.63
C MET A 106 10.91 -12.84 3.57
N VAL A 107 11.29 -11.64 4.02
CA VAL A 107 12.40 -11.44 4.96
C VAL A 107 12.10 -12.10 6.31
N PHE A 108 10.89 -11.90 6.84
CA PHE A 108 10.48 -12.49 8.11
C PHE A 108 10.42 -14.02 8.05
N GLY A 109 9.86 -14.57 6.96
CA GLY A 109 9.85 -16.01 6.72
C GLY A 109 11.27 -16.59 6.61
N ALA A 110 12.18 -15.93 5.87
CA ALA A 110 13.58 -16.33 5.78
C ALA A 110 14.30 -16.28 7.13
N ALA A 111 14.04 -15.26 7.95
CA ALA A 111 14.62 -15.14 9.28
C ALA A 111 14.16 -16.27 10.21
N ILE A 112 12.87 -16.64 10.18
CA ILE A 112 12.34 -17.78 10.93
C ILE A 112 12.97 -19.09 10.44
N LEU A 113 13.15 -19.26 9.13
CA LEU A 113 13.83 -20.44 8.59
C LEU A 113 15.25 -20.54 9.12
N ILE A 114 16.04 -19.47 9.00
CA ILE A 114 17.44 -19.46 9.44
C ILE A 114 17.52 -19.71 10.95
N SER A 115 16.65 -19.07 11.76
CA SER A 115 16.64 -19.28 13.20
C SER A 115 16.23 -20.71 13.56
N ALA A 116 15.32 -21.33 12.80
CA ALA A 116 14.95 -22.72 13.01
C ALA A 116 16.18 -23.63 12.96
N PHE A 117 17.00 -23.50 11.91
CA PHE A 117 18.22 -24.31 11.73
C PHE A 117 19.36 -23.93 12.67
N ALA A 118 19.50 -22.64 13.02
CA ALA A 118 20.60 -22.17 13.85
C ALA A 118 20.40 -22.38 15.37
N VAL A 119 19.16 -22.28 15.85
CA VAL A 119 18.87 -22.25 17.30
C VAL A 119 18.48 -23.62 17.84
N PHE A 120 17.63 -24.36 17.12
CA PHE A 120 17.09 -25.62 17.63
C PHE A 120 17.99 -26.79 17.24
N PRO A 121 18.31 -27.72 18.17
CA PRO A 121 19.00 -28.96 17.83
C PRO A 121 18.08 -29.89 17.01
N ASN A 122 18.66 -30.81 16.24
CA ASN A 122 17.88 -31.69 15.33
C ASN A 122 16.94 -32.64 16.08
N GLU A 123 17.24 -33.00 17.32
CA GLU A 123 16.35 -33.82 18.15
C GLU A 123 15.03 -33.11 18.48
N SER A 124 15.06 -31.76 18.48
CA SER A 124 13.91 -30.94 18.83
C SER A 124 12.93 -30.82 17.69
N SER A 125 11.67 -31.21 17.95
CA SER A 125 10.57 -31.00 17.01
C SER A 125 10.28 -29.52 16.72
N TRP A 126 10.74 -28.59 17.57
CA TRP A 126 10.57 -27.15 17.33
C TRP A 126 11.28 -26.69 16.07
N GLY A 127 12.44 -27.27 15.75
CA GLY A 127 13.18 -26.94 14.54
C GLY A 127 12.40 -27.19 13.25
N SER A 128 11.67 -28.30 13.16
CA SER A 128 10.83 -28.61 12.00
C SER A 128 9.54 -27.79 11.98
N ILE A 129 8.94 -27.51 13.14
CA ILE A 129 7.74 -26.66 13.24
C ILE A 129 8.04 -25.24 12.75
N TYR A 130 9.10 -24.60 13.27
CA TYR A 130 9.50 -23.26 12.84
C TYR A 130 10.00 -23.26 11.40
N GLY A 131 10.69 -24.31 10.96
CA GLY A 131 11.08 -24.49 9.56
C GLY A 131 9.87 -24.50 8.62
N ALA A 132 8.82 -25.27 8.94
CA ALA A 132 7.61 -25.31 8.15
C ALA A 132 6.86 -23.96 8.15
N ALA A 133 6.74 -23.33 9.32
CA ALA A 133 6.09 -22.02 9.46
C ALA A 133 6.81 -20.92 8.66
N GLY A 134 8.14 -20.84 8.78
CA GLY A 134 8.97 -19.90 8.03
C GLY A 134 8.87 -20.10 6.52
N GLY A 135 8.89 -21.36 6.06
CA GLY A 135 8.70 -21.71 4.65
C GLY A 135 7.32 -21.30 4.12
N GLY A 136 6.26 -21.51 4.90
CA GLY A 136 4.90 -21.06 4.57
C GLY A 136 4.78 -19.54 4.44
N ILE A 137 5.36 -18.79 5.38
CA ILE A 137 5.37 -17.32 5.34
C ILE A 137 6.17 -16.82 4.13
N LEU A 138 7.34 -17.40 3.87
CA LEU A 138 8.20 -17.04 2.73
C LEU A 138 7.49 -17.27 1.39
N THR A 139 6.85 -18.43 1.23
CA THR A 139 6.11 -18.78 0.01
C THR A 139 4.85 -17.92 -0.18
N ALA A 140 4.16 -17.54 0.90
CA ALA A 140 3.06 -16.58 0.85
C ALA A 140 3.53 -15.18 0.41
N GLY A 141 4.65 -14.70 0.96
CA GLY A 141 5.30 -13.46 0.54
C GLY A 141 5.69 -13.50 -0.94
N PHE A 142 6.29 -14.61 -1.40
CA PHE A 142 6.64 -14.83 -2.80
C PHE A 142 5.41 -14.81 -3.73
N TYR A 143 4.32 -15.47 -3.35
CA TYR A 143 3.07 -15.44 -4.13
C TYR A 143 2.49 -14.02 -4.23
N LEU A 144 2.53 -13.23 -3.16
CA LEU A 144 2.09 -11.84 -3.23
C LEU A 144 2.99 -10.99 -4.12
N ARG A 145 4.30 -11.25 -4.12
CA ARG A 145 5.26 -10.56 -4.99
C ARG A 145 5.03 -10.90 -6.46
N ILE A 146 4.84 -12.17 -6.78
CA ILE A 146 4.71 -12.62 -8.18
C ILE A 146 3.41 -12.14 -8.84
N LYS A 147 2.39 -11.75 -8.05
CA LYS A 147 1.19 -11.06 -8.57
C LYS A 147 1.49 -9.77 -9.31
N PHE A 148 2.61 -9.11 -9.00
CA PHE A 148 3.04 -7.88 -9.68
C PHE A 148 3.91 -8.15 -10.92
N VAL A 149 4.47 -9.35 -11.04
CA VAL A 149 5.36 -9.73 -12.15
C VAL A 149 4.60 -10.47 -13.24
N LEU A 150 3.73 -11.40 -12.86
CA LEU A 150 2.99 -12.26 -13.77
C LEU A 150 1.49 -11.96 -13.71
N ALA A 151 0.92 -11.49 -14.83
CA ALA A 151 -0.51 -11.20 -14.92
C ALA A 151 -1.36 -12.48 -14.84
N ALA A 152 -0.97 -13.52 -15.56
CA ALA A 152 -1.74 -14.75 -15.70
C ALA A 152 -1.70 -15.63 -14.43
N ARG A 153 -2.87 -16.00 -13.92
CA ARG A 153 -3.02 -16.78 -12.67
C ARG A 153 -2.33 -18.15 -12.72
N LYS A 154 -2.40 -18.86 -13.86
CA LYS A 154 -1.79 -20.18 -14.03
C LYS A 154 -0.27 -20.16 -13.79
N TRP A 155 0.42 -19.15 -14.32
CA TRP A 155 1.87 -19.00 -14.15
C TRP A 155 2.24 -18.62 -12.72
N ARG A 156 1.42 -17.80 -12.04
CA ARG A 156 1.61 -17.47 -10.62
C ARG A 156 1.52 -18.70 -9.73
N ILE A 157 0.52 -19.55 -9.97
CA ILE A 157 0.35 -20.81 -9.22
C ILE A 157 1.51 -21.75 -9.50
N LEU A 158 1.89 -21.93 -10.77
CA LEU A 158 3.01 -22.79 -11.17
C LEU A 158 4.32 -22.38 -10.47
N CYS A 159 4.71 -21.11 -10.56
CA CYS A 159 5.94 -20.63 -9.92
C CYS A 159 5.91 -20.78 -8.39
N THR A 160 4.74 -20.58 -7.76
CA THR A 160 4.61 -20.77 -6.31
C THR A 160 4.73 -22.24 -5.93
N ALA A 161 4.13 -23.14 -6.71
CA ALA A 161 4.28 -24.58 -6.53
C ALA A 161 5.75 -25.03 -6.73
N CYS A 162 6.44 -24.48 -7.74
CA CYS A 162 7.88 -24.72 -7.92
C CYS A 162 8.71 -24.24 -6.73
N CYS A 163 8.38 -23.08 -6.14
CA CYS A 163 9.05 -22.55 -4.95
C CYS A 163 8.84 -23.47 -3.72
N ILE A 164 7.62 -23.94 -3.50
CA ILE A 164 7.31 -24.91 -2.44
C ILE A 164 8.07 -26.22 -2.66
N GLY A 165 8.08 -26.74 -3.90
CA GLY A 165 8.81 -27.94 -4.26
C GLY A 165 10.33 -27.81 -4.06
N ALA A 166 10.90 -26.65 -4.41
CA ALA A 166 12.31 -26.36 -4.20
C ALA A 166 12.67 -26.30 -2.70
N LEU A 167 11.85 -25.65 -1.87
CA LEU A 167 12.04 -25.63 -0.41
C LEU A 167 11.91 -27.03 0.20
N PHE A 168 10.92 -27.79 -0.23
CA PHE A 168 10.73 -29.16 0.21
C PHE A 168 11.95 -30.03 -0.15
N GLY A 169 12.42 -29.94 -1.40
CA GLY A 169 13.63 -30.64 -1.83
C GLY A 169 14.89 -30.20 -1.09
N PHE A 170 15.02 -28.90 -0.78
CA PHE A 170 16.12 -28.39 0.03
C PHE A 170 16.11 -28.99 1.44
N PHE A 171 14.94 -29.04 2.10
CA PHE A 171 14.84 -29.64 3.44
C PHE A 171 15.14 -31.13 3.43
N THR A 172 14.63 -31.88 2.46
CA THR A 172 14.83 -33.34 2.41
C THR A 172 16.29 -33.69 2.15
N VAL A 173 16.96 -32.98 1.23
CA VAL A 173 18.39 -33.15 0.95
C VAL A 173 19.23 -32.72 2.16
N SER A 174 18.91 -31.59 2.78
CA SER A 174 19.61 -31.12 3.98
C SER A 174 19.54 -32.13 5.11
N ASP A 175 18.35 -32.70 5.36
CA ASP A 175 18.17 -33.73 6.40
C ASP A 175 18.95 -35.01 6.06
N TYR A 176 18.90 -35.46 4.80
CA TYR A 176 19.65 -36.63 4.36
C TYR A 176 21.16 -36.45 4.53
N VAL A 177 21.69 -35.26 4.20
CA VAL A 177 23.11 -34.94 4.39
C VAL A 177 23.46 -34.91 5.89
N ALA A 178 22.61 -34.32 6.73
CA ALA A 178 22.80 -34.30 8.19
C ALA A 178 22.91 -35.71 8.78
N VAL A 179 22.09 -36.64 8.31
CA VAL A 179 22.11 -38.03 8.76
C VAL A 179 23.33 -38.79 8.19
N SER A 180 23.51 -38.74 6.87
CA SER A 180 24.51 -39.56 6.18
C SER A 180 25.96 -39.12 6.44
N GLN A 181 26.22 -37.82 6.51
CA GLN A 181 27.58 -37.28 6.63
C GLN A 181 27.93 -36.84 8.05
N PHE A 182 26.96 -36.32 8.80
CA PHE A 182 27.19 -35.75 10.13
C PHE A 182 26.67 -36.64 11.27
N HIS A 183 26.04 -37.78 10.95
CA HIS A 183 25.48 -38.73 11.91
C HIS A 183 24.56 -38.05 12.93
N GLN A 184 23.76 -37.09 12.46
CA GLN A 184 22.74 -36.41 13.26
C GLN A 184 21.37 -37.03 13.00
N VAL A 185 20.46 -36.95 13.99
CA VAL A 185 19.08 -37.36 13.76
C VAL A 185 18.40 -36.46 12.71
N PRO A 186 17.46 -37.00 11.91
CA PRO A 186 16.71 -36.19 10.95
C PRO A 186 15.79 -35.22 11.70
N ARG A 187 15.72 -33.98 11.22
CA ARG A 187 14.86 -32.95 11.80
C ARG A 187 13.40 -33.11 11.39
N PHE A 188 13.15 -33.61 10.18
CA PHE A 188 11.83 -33.72 9.56
C PHE A 188 11.31 -35.17 9.54
N SER A 189 11.25 -35.81 10.71
CA SER A 189 10.55 -37.10 10.89
C SER A 189 9.04 -36.88 11.09
N TYR A 190 8.18 -37.65 10.42
CA TYR A 190 6.73 -37.60 10.65
C TYR A 190 6.27 -38.55 11.76
N GLU A 191 7.09 -39.54 12.12
CA GLU A 191 6.80 -40.50 13.18
C GLU A 191 8.11 -40.89 13.89
N LYS A 192 8.03 -41.01 15.23
CA LYS A 192 9.13 -41.48 16.08
C LYS A 192 8.64 -42.69 16.88
N SER A 193 9.30 -43.83 16.73
CA SER A 193 9.03 -45.05 17.51
C SER A 193 10.12 -45.24 18.56
N TYR A 194 9.72 -45.41 19.82
CA TYR A 194 10.64 -45.54 20.95
C TYR A 194 10.72 -47.00 21.39
N GLY A 195 11.90 -47.60 21.26
CA GLY A 195 12.24 -48.91 21.82
C GLY A 195 13.11 -48.77 23.08
N GLU A 196 13.52 -49.90 23.68
CA GLU A 196 14.35 -49.90 24.89
C GLU A 196 15.71 -49.21 24.69
N ASP A 197 16.44 -49.57 23.63
CA ASP A 197 17.78 -49.06 23.33
C ASP A 197 17.88 -48.35 21.98
N ARG A 198 16.74 -48.04 21.35
CA ARG A 198 16.72 -47.41 20.02
C ARG A 198 15.52 -46.51 19.80
N ILE A 199 15.69 -45.48 18.97
CA ILE A 199 14.63 -44.63 18.45
C ILE A 199 14.65 -44.72 16.93
N GLU A 200 13.50 -45.04 16.35
CA GLU A 200 13.32 -45.06 14.89
C GLU A 200 12.64 -43.77 14.47
N HIS A 201 13.29 -43.03 13.58
CA HIS A 201 12.77 -41.79 13.00
C HIS A 201 12.34 -42.08 11.57
N LYS A 202 11.04 -42.08 11.30
CA LYS A 202 10.51 -42.28 9.95
C LYS A 202 10.43 -40.95 9.22
N THR A 203 11.15 -40.85 8.09
CA THR A 203 11.10 -39.71 7.17
C THR A 203 10.43 -40.14 5.87
N LEU A 204 10.12 -39.19 4.98
CA LEU A 204 9.39 -39.49 3.75
C LEU A 204 10.14 -40.46 2.81
N PHE A 205 11.47 -40.49 2.85
CA PHE A 205 12.28 -41.23 1.88
C PHE A 205 13.19 -42.29 2.48
N TYR A 206 13.40 -42.28 3.79
CA TYR A 206 14.27 -43.22 4.50
C TYR A 206 13.92 -43.29 5.99
N THR A 207 14.29 -44.39 6.64
CA THR A 207 14.18 -44.55 8.10
C THR A 207 15.56 -44.40 8.73
N VAL A 208 15.62 -43.70 9.86
CA VAL A 208 16.85 -43.56 10.63
C VAL A 208 16.71 -44.27 11.96
N ILE A 209 17.70 -45.09 12.29
CA ILE A 209 17.79 -45.79 13.57
C ILE A 209 18.85 -45.09 14.42
N GLN A 210 18.42 -44.52 15.54
CA GLN A 210 19.28 -43.96 16.58
C GLN A 210 19.40 -45.00 17.69
N LYS A 211 20.58 -45.59 17.89
CA LYS A 211 20.84 -46.59 18.94
C LYS A 211 21.50 -45.93 20.14
N TYR A 212 21.15 -46.37 21.34
CA TYR A 212 21.67 -45.90 22.63
C TYR A 212 21.68 -44.37 22.81
N PRO A 213 20.52 -43.69 22.60
CA PRO A 213 20.43 -42.22 22.60
C PRO A 213 20.94 -41.60 23.92
N GLY A 214 21.76 -40.55 23.83
CA GLY A 214 22.28 -39.85 25.00
C GLY A 214 23.40 -40.58 25.76
N THR A 215 23.97 -41.64 25.17
CA THR A 215 25.10 -42.38 25.74
C THR A 215 26.37 -42.23 24.90
N ALA A 216 27.53 -42.55 25.47
CA ALA A 216 28.80 -42.57 24.73
C ALA A 216 28.85 -43.62 23.59
N ARG A 217 27.87 -44.52 23.51
CA ARG A 217 27.74 -45.54 22.46
C ARG A 217 26.68 -45.17 21.43
N GLU A 218 26.21 -43.92 21.43
CA GLU A 218 25.21 -43.46 20.49
C GLU A 218 25.68 -43.62 19.05
N SER A 219 24.83 -44.21 18.21
CA SER A 219 25.09 -44.40 16.79
C SER A 219 23.83 -44.12 15.98
N ILE A 220 23.96 -43.38 14.89
CA ILE A 220 22.86 -42.98 14.01
C ILE A 220 23.14 -43.53 12.62
N GLU A 221 22.24 -44.38 12.12
CA GLU A 221 22.40 -45.08 10.85
C GLU A 221 21.08 -45.05 10.07
N ILE A 222 21.19 -44.97 8.74
CA ILE A 222 20.03 -45.16 7.85
C ILE A 222 19.73 -46.66 7.79
N GLU A 223 18.48 -47.03 8.02
CA GLU A 223 18.01 -48.40 7.85
C GLU A 223 18.21 -48.83 6.39
N LYS A 224 18.92 -49.95 6.20
CA LYS A 224 19.25 -50.50 4.88
C LYS A 224 18.14 -51.38 4.34
#